data_AF-A0A9X3WW76-F1
#
_entry.id   AF-A0A9X3WW76-F1
#
_cell.length_a   1.000
_cell.length_b   1.000
_cell.length_c   1.000
_cell.angle_alpha   90.00
_cell.angle_beta   90.00
_cell.angle_gamma   90.00
#
_symmetry.space_group_name_H-M   'P 1'
#
loop_
_entity.id
_entity.type
_entity.pdbx_description
1 polymer ?
#
loop_
_entity_poly.entity_id
_entity_poly.type
_entity_poly.pdbx_seq_one_letter_code
_entity_poly.pdbx_strand_id
1 'polypeptide(L)'
;MEAEDDYADEVAEEMGEALGEALEIGDDEDTKAFALEEESEADLVAWCDDIVSWNQTWSDYEAQVLTLVNQKRAAGATCGGVAYAPAPALVLDERLRCAARKHSKDMGVNNFFSHTGSNGSTPWQRIKNAAYTYKSAAENIAAGYSTPTAVVNGWMTSTGHCKNIMNASLKQIGVGYYQGTTGYKNYWTQDFGTP
;
A
#
# COMPACT_ATOMS: atom_id res chain seq x y z
N MET A 1 -8.78 -41.27 -35.27
CA MET A 1 -8.07 -41.68 -36.48
C MET A 1 -7.53 -40.39 -37.06
N GLU A 2 -6.46 -39.89 -36.42
CA GLU A 2 -5.06 -40.04 -36.86
C GLU A 2 -4.76 -38.84 -37.79
N ALA A 3 -4.00 -37.83 -37.34
CA ALA A 3 -2.53 -37.80 -37.21
C ALA A 3 -1.87 -37.89 -38.60
N GLU A 4 -0.79 -37.20 -38.96
CA GLU A 4 0.11 -36.19 -38.37
C GLU A 4 1.09 -35.84 -39.53
N ASP A 5 1.97 -34.87 -39.28
CA ASP A 5 3.31 -34.74 -39.88
C ASP A 5 3.45 -34.28 -41.35
N ASP A 6 4.48 -33.55 -41.77
CA ASP A 6 5.61 -32.83 -41.16
C ASP A 6 6.38 -32.26 -42.38
N TYR A 7 6.99 -31.07 -42.29
CA TYR A 7 8.18 -30.74 -43.07
C TYR A 7 8.79 -29.41 -42.60
N ALA A 8 9.86 -29.55 -41.83
CA ALA A 8 10.83 -28.51 -41.47
C ALA A 8 11.89 -28.31 -42.58
N ASP A 9 12.55 -27.14 -42.52
CA ASP A 9 13.99 -26.83 -42.77
C ASP A 9 14.09 -25.41 -43.35
N GLU A 10 14.54 -24.38 -42.62
CA GLU A 10 15.88 -24.11 -42.05
C GLU A 10 16.91 -23.71 -43.11
N VAL A 11 17.28 -22.43 -43.15
CA VAL A 11 18.53 -21.97 -43.78
C VAL A 11 19.09 -20.77 -43.00
N ALA A 12 20.23 -21.01 -42.36
CA ALA A 12 21.16 -20.01 -41.85
C ALA A 12 22.31 -19.84 -42.86
N GLU A 13 22.78 -18.60 -43.11
CA GLU A 13 24.22 -18.30 -43.14
C GLU A 13 24.48 -16.79 -43.23
N GLU A 14 25.71 -16.44 -42.86
CA GLU A 14 26.18 -15.18 -42.29
C GLU A 14 27.34 -14.63 -43.15
N MET A 15 27.65 -13.33 -42.98
CA MET A 15 28.91 -12.62 -43.29
C MET A 15 29.18 -12.05 -44.70
N GLY A 16 29.42 -10.74 -44.74
CA GLY A 16 30.02 -10.00 -45.85
C GLY A 16 30.21 -8.51 -45.51
N GLU A 17 31.43 -8.15 -45.13
CA GLU A 17 31.90 -6.85 -44.60
C GLU A 17 31.65 -5.63 -45.52
N ALA A 18 31.43 -4.47 -44.89
CA ALA A 18 31.89 -3.18 -45.42
C ALA A 18 32.19 -2.20 -44.27
N LEU A 19 33.47 -2.00 -43.99
CA LEU A 19 34.02 -0.90 -43.20
C LEU A 19 33.96 0.39 -44.03
N GLY A 20 33.61 1.50 -43.38
CA GLY A 20 33.56 2.83 -44.02
C GLY A 20 33.36 3.96 -43.01
N GLU A 21 34.42 4.24 -42.26
CA GLU A 21 34.88 5.52 -41.69
C GLU A 21 34.01 6.34 -40.72
N ALA A 22 34.76 6.83 -39.73
CA ALA A 22 34.36 7.56 -38.54
C ALA A 22 33.73 8.93 -38.82
N LEU A 23 32.73 9.27 -38.00
CA LEU A 23 32.39 10.66 -37.71
C LEU A 23 32.67 10.89 -36.22
N GLU A 24 33.67 11.72 -35.93
CA GLU A 24 33.98 12.21 -34.58
C GLU A 24 32.78 12.97 -34.01
N ILE A 25 32.29 12.56 -32.85
CA ILE A 25 31.38 13.36 -32.02
C ILE A 25 32.23 13.90 -30.88
N GLY A 26 32.35 15.22 -30.86
CA GLY A 26 33.10 15.98 -29.87
C GLY A 26 32.53 15.86 -28.46
N ASP A 27 33.43 16.07 -27.51
CA ASP A 27 33.17 16.28 -26.10
C ASP A 27 32.10 17.37 -25.91
N ASP A 28 30.92 16.99 -25.40
CA ASP A 28 30.06 17.91 -24.67
C ASP A 28 29.38 17.16 -23.52
N GLU A 29 29.83 17.47 -22.31
CA GLU A 29 29.25 17.03 -21.06
C GLU A 29 27.92 17.76 -20.84
N ASP A 30 26.76 17.18 -21.21
CA ASP A 30 25.50 17.46 -20.50
C ASP A 30 24.29 16.61 -20.93
N THR A 31 24.43 15.27 -20.97
CA THR A 31 23.25 14.40 -20.94
C THR A 31 23.27 13.56 -19.68
N LYS A 32 22.85 14.16 -18.56
CA LYS A 32 22.32 13.39 -17.42
C LYS A 32 21.04 12.68 -17.87
N ALA A 33 21.22 11.47 -18.40
CA ALA A 33 20.17 10.48 -18.41
C ALA A 33 19.68 10.34 -16.97
N PHE A 34 18.42 10.72 -16.73
CA PHE A 34 17.73 10.44 -15.48
C PHE A 34 17.54 8.92 -15.44
N ALA A 35 18.53 8.22 -14.91
CA ALA A 35 18.41 6.82 -14.57
C ALA A 35 17.26 6.73 -13.57
N LEU A 36 16.12 6.25 -14.05
CA LEU A 36 15.09 5.72 -13.16
C LEU A 36 15.71 4.47 -12.57
N GLU A 37 16.25 4.61 -11.37
CA GLU A 37 16.70 3.47 -10.58
C GLU A 37 15.49 2.55 -10.40
N GLU A 38 15.54 1.38 -11.07
CA GLU A 38 14.68 0.26 -10.74
C GLU A 38 15.08 -0.18 -9.33
N GLU A 39 14.43 0.42 -8.34
CA GLU A 39 14.46 -0.04 -6.95
C GLU A 39 14.17 -1.54 -6.95
N SER A 40 15.14 -2.32 -6.48
CA SER A 40 15.06 -3.77 -6.53
C SER A 40 13.99 -4.27 -5.56
N GLU A 41 13.32 -5.38 -5.88
CA GLU A 41 12.38 -6.06 -4.96
C GLU A 41 13.01 -6.33 -3.57
N ALA A 42 14.35 -6.41 -3.47
CA ALA A 42 15.06 -6.54 -2.20
C ALA A 42 15.06 -5.25 -1.36
N ASP A 43 15.19 -4.07 -1.98
CA ASP A 43 15.10 -2.78 -1.29
C ASP A 43 13.67 -2.46 -0.85
N LEU A 44 12.67 -2.96 -1.61
CA LEU A 44 11.25 -2.87 -1.27
C LEU A 44 10.88 -3.73 -0.05
N VAL A 45 11.48 -4.91 0.10
CA VAL A 45 11.36 -5.75 1.30
C VAL A 45 12.03 -5.05 2.50
N ALA A 46 13.17 -4.39 2.28
CA ALA A 46 13.93 -3.72 3.34
C ALA A 46 13.16 -2.58 4.03
N TRP A 47 12.29 -1.84 3.32
CA TRP A 47 11.52 -0.77 3.95
C TRP A 47 10.57 -1.28 5.04
N CYS A 48 10.11 -2.53 4.95
CA CYS A 48 9.19 -3.14 5.89
C CYS A 48 9.90 -3.97 6.99
N ASP A 49 11.23 -4.09 6.97
CA ASP A 49 11.97 -4.97 7.87
C ASP A 49 11.77 -4.63 9.35
N ASP A 50 11.60 -3.35 9.71
CA ASP A 50 11.39 -2.94 11.10
C ASP A 50 9.99 -3.25 11.64
N ILE A 51 9.10 -3.78 10.79
CA ILE A 51 7.73 -4.17 11.15
C ILE A 51 7.42 -5.65 10.90
N VAL A 52 8.39 -6.45 10.42
CA VAL A 52 8.20 -7.90 10.19
C VAL A 52 7.99 -8.67 11.50
N SER A 53 8.65 -8.25 12.57
CA SER A 53 8.40 -8.73 13.92
C SER A 53 7.42 -7.78 14.63
N TRP A 54 6.13 -8.05 14.48
CA TRP A 54 5.06 -7.28 15.16
C TRP A 54 4.52 -8.05 16.36
N ASN A 55 4.12 -7.35 17.42
CA ASN A 55 3.53 -8.01 18.58
C ASN A 55 2.28 -8.82 18.16
N GLN A 56 2.16 -10.06 18.63
CA GLN A 56 1.08 -10.95 18.19
C GLN A 56 -0.30 -10.39 18.56
N THR A 57 -0.47 -9.86 19.76
CA THR A 57 -1.74 -9.24 20.17
C THR A 57 -2.10 -8.04 19.29
N TRP A 58 -1.10 -7.27 18.85
CA TRP A 58 -1.32 -6.15 17.93
C TRP A 58 -1.76 -6.64 16.54
N SER A 59 -1.15 -7.72 16.05
CA SER A 59 -1.56 -8.37 14.81
C SER A 59 -2.98 -8.93 14.89
N ASP A 60 -3.37 -9.51 16.04
CA ASP A 60 -4.74 -10.00 16.27
C ASP A 60 -5.75 -8.84 16.27
N TYR A 61 -5.37 -7.67 16.80
CA TYR A 61 -6.19 -6.46 16.75
C TYR A 61 -6.40 -5.97 15.32
N GLU A 62 -5.35 -5.94 14.51
CA GLU A 62 -5.41 -5.56 13.09
C GLU A 62 -6.35 -6.50 12.30
N ALA A 63 -6.26 -7.81 12.54
CA ALA A 63 -7.16 -8.81 11.94
C ALA A 63 -8.62 -8.64 12.37
N GLN A 64 -8.86 -8.30 13.64
CA GLN A 64 -10.20 -7.99 14.13
C GLN A 64 -10.77 -6.72 13.50
N VAL A 65 -9.96 -5.68 13.30
CA VAL A 65 -10.38 -4.46 12.59
C VAL A 65 -10.83 -4.80 11.17
N LEU A 66 -10.06 -5.59 10.41
CA LEU A 66 -10.46 -6.04 9.07
C LEU A 66 -11.82 -6.74 9.09
N THR A 67 -12.00 -7.67 10.03
CA THR A 67 -13.26 -8.42 10.18
C THR A 67 -14.44 -7.47 10.43
N LEU A 68 -14.29 -6.54 11.37
CA LEU A 68 -15.33 -5.57 11.74
C LEU A 68 -15.64 -4.59 10.59
N VAL A 69 -14.61 -4.13 9.87
CA VAL A 69 -14.78 -3.30 8.68
C VAL A 69 -15.59 -4.04 7.61
N ASN A 70 -15.25 -5.30 7.34
CA ASN A 70 -15.98 -6.11 6.36
C ASN A 70 -17.42 -6.39 6.81
N GLN A 71 -17.69 -6.52 8.11
CA GLN A 71 -19.06 -6.59 8.64
C GLN A 71 -19.83 -5.28 8.39
N LYS A 72 -19.21 -4.11 8.63
CA LYS A 72 -19.83 -2.81 8.31
C LYS A 72 -20.11 -2.66 6.81
N ARG A 73 -19.15 -3.05 5.97
CA ARG A 73 -19.29 -3.03 4.50
C ARG A 73 -20.42 -3.93 4.04
N ALA A 74 -20.52 -5.15 4.54
CA ALA A 74 -21.60 -6.07 4.18
C ALA A 74 -22.99 -5.59 4.63
N ALA A 75 -23.08 -4.87 5.74
CA ALA A 75 -24.35 -4.34 6.24
C ALA A 75 -24.82 -3.07 5.49
N GLY A 76 -23.90 -2.31 4.89
CA GLY A 76 -24.18 -0.94 4.48
C GLY A 76 -24.09 0.04 5.66
N ALA A 77 -24.11 1.34 5.38
CA ALA A 77 -24.08 2.38 6.42
C ALA A 77 -24.62 3.72 5.93
N THR A 78 -24.94 4.62 6.86
CA THR A 78 -25.21 6.03 6.55
C THR A 78 -24.02 6.86 7.00
N CYS A 79 -23.28 7.44 6.06
CA CYS A 79 -22.10 8.26 6.32
C CYS A 79 -22.45 9.74 6.12
N GLY A 80 -22.60 10.49 7.21
CA GLY A 80 -22.92 11.93 7.15
C GLY A 80 -24.25 12.24 6.44
N GLY A 81 -25.28 11.41 6.67
CA GLY A 81 -26.60 11.55 6.05
C GLY A 81 -26.73 10.90 4.66
N VAL A 82 -25.65 10.41 4.06
CA VAL A 82 -25.68 9.69 2.78
C VAL A 82 -25.71 8.19 3.02
N ALA A 83 -26.71 7.49 2.48
CA ALA A 83 -26.80 6.04 2.54
C ALA A 83 -25.83 5.37 1.56
N TYR A 84 -25.06 4.42 2.04
CA TYR A 84 -24.19 3.53 1.27
C TYR A 84 -24.78 2.12 1.32
N ALA A 85 -25.01 1.54 0.14
CA ALA A 85 -25.39 0.14 0.01
C ALA A 85 -24.27 -0.79 0.53
N PRO A 86 -24.58 -2.08 0.77
CA PRO A 86 -23.55 -3.09 1.00
C PRO A 86 -22.41 -3.02 -0.01
N ALA A 87 -21.18 -3.05 0.48
CA ALA A 87 -19.96 -3.03 -0.32
C ALA A 87 -19.22 -4.38 -0.24
N PRO A 88 -18.50 -4.81 -1.30
CA PRO A 88 -17.70 -6.03 -1.27
C PRO A 88 -16.67 -6.01 -0.13
N ALA A 89 -16.35 -7.18 0.41
CA ALA A 89 -15.31 -7.29 1.43
C ALA A 89 -13.94 -6.82 0.89
N LEU A 90 -13.19 -6.13 1.73
CA LEU A 90 -11.79 -5.78 1.49
C LEU A 90 -10.91 -7.00 1.80
N VAL A 91 -9.86 -7.16 0.99
CA VAL A 91 -8.84 -8.20 1.19
C VAL A 91 -7.61 -7.55 1.83
N LEU A 92 -7.00 -8.24 2.80
CA LEU A 92 -5.75 -7.76 3.39
C LEU A 92 -4.64 -7.71 2.32
N ASP A 93 -3.90 -6.60 2.26
CA ASP A 93 -2.66 -6.50 1.49
C ASP A 93 -1.50 -6.17 2.44
N GLU A 94 -0.44 -6.97 2.36
CA GLU A 94 0.70 -6.88 3.27
C GLU A 94 1.49 -5.57 3.11
N ARG A 95 1.51 -5.00 1.91
CA ARG A 95 2.20 -3.75 1.63
C ARG A 95 1.47 -2.57 2.24
N LEU A 96 0.14 -2.53 2.09
CA LEU A 96 -0.69 -1.56 2.80
C LEU A 96 -0.57 -1.73 4.32
N ARG A 97 -0.49 -2.97 4.82
CA ARG A 97 -0.31 -3.24 6.25
C ARG A 97 1.03 -2.70 6.75
N CYS A 98 2.09 -2.87 5.98
CA CYS A 98 3.39 -2.30 6.29
C CYS A 98 3.33 -0.76 6.42
N ALA A 99 2.75 -0.07 5.42
CA ALA A 99 2.58 1.39 5.45
C ALA A 99 1.81 1.85 6.70
N ALA A 100 0.68 1.19 6.99
CA ALA A 100 -0.17 1.51 8.14
C ALA A 100 0.54 1.26 9.49
N ARG A 101 1.27 0.15 9.63
CA ARG A 101 2.04 -0.17 10.84
C ARG A 101 3.14 0.86 11.10
N LYS A 102 3.89 1.22 10.06
CA LYS A 102 4.94 2.23 10.17
C LYS A 102 4.38 3.59 10.55
N HIS A 103 3.22 3.98 10.01
CA HIS A 103 2.60 5.24 10.40
C HIS A 103 2.08 5.25 11.84
N SER A 104 1.41 4.18 12.28
CA SER A 104 0.96 4.06 13.67
C SER A 104 2.14 4.09 14.67
N LYS A 105 3.25 3.43 14.33
CA LYS A 105 4.50 3.48 15.10
C LYS A 105 5.11 4.87 15.11
N ASP A 106 5.19 5.52 13.96
CA ASP A 106 5.71 6.88 13.83
C ASP A 106 4.94 7.87 14.73
N MET A 107 3.61 7.88 14.62
CA MET A 107 2.74 8.69 15.49
C MET A 107 2.98 8.41 16.97
N GLY A 108 3.09 7.13 17.36
CA GLY A 108 3.26 6.76 18.76
C GLY A 108 4.66 6.97 19.33
N VAL A 109 5.72 6.84 18.52
CA VAL A 109 7.10 7.10 18.94
C VAL A 109 7.38 8.59 19.02
N ASN A 110 6.87 9.36 18.06
CA ASN A 110 7.11 10.80 17.97
C ASN A 110 6.00 11.65 18.62
N ASN A 111 5.03 11.02 19.28
CA ASN A 111 3.97 11.66 20.07
C ASN A 111 3.19 12.74 19.29
N PHE A 112 2.65 12.37 18.13
CA PHE A 112 1.82 13.25 17.32
C PHE A 112 0.62 12.50 16.71
N PHE A 113 -0.34 13.25 16.18
CA PHE A 113 -1.50 12.69 15.48
C PHE A 113 -1.79 13.52 14.21
N SER A 114 -1.42 12.97 13.06
CA SER A 114 -1.52 13.64 11.75
C SER A 114 -1.38 12.60 10.65
N HIS A 115 -2.04 12.81 9.50
CA HIS A 115 -1.81 12.02 8.27
C HIS A 115 -0.38 12.19 7.72
N THR A 116 0.25 13.33 8.01
CA THR A 116 1.64 13.62 7.63
C THR A 116 2.57 13.02 8.69
N GLY A 117 3.50 12.16 8.25
CA GLY A 117 4.50 11.55 9.13
C GLY A 117 5.48 12.57 9.71
N SER A 118 6.21 12.17 10.76
CA SER A 118 7.21 13.04 11.41
C SER A 118 8.33 13.50 10.47
N ASN A 119 8.62 12.70 9.44
CA ASN A 119 9.56 12.98 8.37
C ASN A 119 8.95 13.76 7.18
N GLY A 120 7.70 14.23 7.30
CA GLY A 120 6.98 14.93 6.23
C GLY A 120 6.32 14.02 5.19
N SER A 121 6.41 12.69 5.32
CA SER A 121 5.80 11.76 4.37
C SER A 121 4.28 11.86 4.37
N THR A 122 3.69 11.83 3.17
CA THR A 122 2.24 11.68 2.99
C THR A 122 1.83 10.20 3.04
N PRO A 123 0.54 9.88 3.23
CA PRO A 123 0.05 8.50 3.17
C PRO A 123 0.40 7.83 1.83
N TRP A 124 0.29 8.58 0.75
CA TRP A 124 0.62 8.17 -0.62
C TRP A 124 2.09 7.78 -0.78
N GLN A 125 2.99 8.58 -0.19
CA GLN A 125 4.42 8.26 -0.17
C GLN A 125 4.67 6.96 0.59
N ARG A 126 4.05 6.77 1.76
CA ARG A 126 4.24 5.57 2.57
C ARG A 126 3.72 4.31 1.87
N ILE A 127 2.54 4.40 1.25
CA ILE A 127 1.96 3.30 0.45
C ILE A 127 2.87 2.95 -0.74
N LYS A 128 3.40 3.96 -1.46
CA LYS A 128 4.33 3.73 -2.56
C LYS A 128 5.66 3.12 -2.09
N ASN A 129 6.22 3.63 -0.99
CA ASN A 129 7.46 3.12 -0.39
C ASN A 129 7.31 1.68 0.11
N ALA A 130 6.08 1.25 0.44
CA ALA A 130 5.76 -0.13 0.73
C ALA A 130 5.59 -1.01 -0.52
N ALA A 131 5.99 -0.53 -1.71
CA ALA A 131 5.81 -1.19 -3.01
C ALA A 131 4.34 -1.41 -3.44
N TYR A 132 3.38 -0.69 -2.86
CA TYR A 132 1.99 -0.80 -3.30
C TYR A 132 1.68 0.20 -4.42
N THR A 133 1.42 -0.32 -5.61
CA THR A 133 0.96 0.48 -6.76
C THR A 133 -0.57 0.53 -6.77
N TYR A 134 -1.15 1.70 -7.02
CA TYR A 134 -2.59 1.91 -6.92
C TYR A 134 -3.17 2.86 -7.97
N LYS A 135 -4.40 2.58 -8.40
CA LYS A 135 -5.28 3.54 -9.13
C LYS A 135 -5.98 4.49 -8.17
N SER A 136 -6.34 4.01 -6.99
CA SER A 136 -6.94 4.81 -5.93
C SER A 136 -6.51 4.28 -4.56
N ALA A 137 -6.40 5.18 -3.59
CA ALA A 137 -6.05 4.88 -2.22
C ALA A 137 -6.76 5.84 -1.24
N ALA A 138 -6.88 5.43 0.02
CA ALA A 138 -7.44 6.23 1.11
C ALA A 138 -6.72 5.90 2.42
N GLU A 139 -6.72 6.83 3.38
CA GLU A 139 -6.21 6.57 4.73
C GLU A 139 -7.25 7.01 5.78
N ASN A 140 -7.41 6.21 6.83
CA ASN A 140 -8.05 6.60 8.08
C ASN A 140 -7.05 6.47 9.22
N ILE A 141 -6.96 7.47 10.10
CA ILE A 141 -6.19 7.39 11.35
C ILE A 141 -7.09 7.56 12.56
N ALA A 142 -6.70 7.00 13.69
CA ALA A 142 -7.35 7.21 14.98
C ALA A 142 -6.35 7.05 16.13
N ALA A 143 -6.61 7.74 17.24
CA ALA A 143 -5.82 7.63 18.45
C ALA A 143 -6.71 7.57 19.70
N GLY A 144 -6.22 6.92 20.75
CA GLY A 144 -6.89 6.82 22.06
C GLY A 144 -7.88 5.66 22.22
N TYR A 145 -8.33 5.02 21.14
CA TYR A 145 -9.23 3.86 21.19
C TYR A 145 -8.47 2.60 21.61
N SER A 146 -8.91 1.92 22.67
CA SER A 146 -8.19 0.78 23.24
C SER A 146 -8.51 -0.57 22.59
N THR A 147 -9.53 -0.66 21.74
CA THR A 147 -9.98 -1.93 21.15
C THR A 147 -10.34 -1.79 19.68
N PRO A 148 -10.25 -2.89 18.89
CA PRO A 148 -10.71 -2.94 17.50
C PRO A 148 -12.15 -2.47 17.31
N THR A 149 -13.07 -2.91 18.19
CA THR A 149 -14.48 -2.50 18.13
C THR A 149 -14.66 -1.01 18.37
N ALA A 150 -13.94 -0.44 19.35
CA ALA A 150 -14.05 0.97 19.68
C ALA A 150 -13.54 1.85 18.53
N VAL A 151 -12.40 1.49 17.92
CA VAL A 151 -11.83 2.28 16.82
C VAL A 151 -12.69 2.20 15.55
N VAL A 152 -13.20 1.02 15.19
CA VAL A 152 -14.09 0.88 14.03
C VAL A 152 -15.38 1.67 14.22
N ASN A 153 -15.98 1.62 15.41
CA ASN A 153 -17.14 2.45 15.70
C ASN A 153 -16.82 3.95 15.60
N GLY A 154 -15.63 4.38 16.09
CA GLY A 154 -15.17 5.76 15.96
C GLY A 154 -14.98 6.22 14.51
N TRP A 155 -14.43 5.36 13.64
CA TRP A 155 -14.36 5.67 12.21
C TRP A 155 -15.74 5.76 11.56
N MET A 156 -16.68 4.87 11.93
CA MET A 156 -18.02 4.89 11.35
C MET A 156 -18.86 6.11 11.77
N THR A 157 -18.55 6.77 12.89
CA THR A 157 -19.22 8.03 13.28
C THR A 157 -18.61 9.27 12.60
N SER A 158 -17.40 9.17 12.08
CA SER A 158 -16.77 10.23 11.28
C SER A 158 -17.21 10.12 9.82
N THR A 159 -17.84 11.18 9.30
CA THR A 159 -18.31 11.21 7.91
C THR A 159 -17.20 10.87 6.90
N GLY A 160 -16.00 11.44 7.05
CA GLY A 160 -14.88 11.18 6.14
C GLY A 160 -14.40 9.73 6.21
N HIS A 161 -14.18 9.22 7.42
CA HIS A 161 -13.66 7.87 7.61
C HIS A 161 -14.69 6.79 7.21
N CYS A 162 -15.97 7.02 7.53
CA CYS A 162 -17.08 6.16 7.09
C CYS A 162 -17.15 6.09 5.57
N LYS A 163 -17.00 7.22 4.86
CA LYS A 163 -16.97 7.25 3.39
C LYS A 163 -15.82 6.43 2.82
N ASN A 164 -14.62 6.51 3.42
CA ASN A 164 -13.50 5.66 3.02
C ASN A 164 -13.81 4.17 3.22
N ILE A 165 -14.32 3.79 4.40
CA ILE A 165 -14.69 2.39 4.72
C ILE A 165 -15.76 1.86 3.77
N MET A 166 -16.75 2.66 3.40
CA MET A 166 -17.87 2.25 2.55
C MET A 166 -17.64 2.44 1.05
N ASN A 167 -16.49 2.96 0.64
CA ASN A 167 -16.18 3.14 -0.77
C ASN A 167 -16.01 1.78 -1.47
N ALA A 168 -16.96 1.45 -2.34
CA ALA A 168 -17.00 0.18 -3.07
C ALA A 168 -15.90 0.05 -4.15
N SER A 169 -15.25 1.16 -4.53
CA SER A 169 -14.12 1.12 -5.47
C SER A 169 -12.81 0.64 -4.84
N LEU A 170 -12.70 0.65 -3.51
CA LEU A 170 -11.56 0.13 -2.76
C LEU A 170 -11.71 -1.39 -2.58
N LYS A 171 -10.61 -2.10 -2.85
CA LYS A 171 -10.58 -3.58 -2.87
C LYS A 171 -9.69 -4.18 -1.79
N GLN A 172 -8.67 -3.44 -1.35
CA GLN A 172 -7.67 -3.92 -0.42
C GLN A 172 -7.50 -2.97 0.76
N ILE A 173 -7.00 -3.51 1.87
CA ILE A 173 -6.75 -2.77 3.10
C ILE A 173 -5.49 -3.30 3.79
N GLY A 174 -4.78 -2.40 4.45
CA GLY A 174 -3.80 -2.68 5.48
C GLY A 174 -4.22 -2.01 6.78
N VAL A 175 -3.98 -2.66 7.92
CA VAL A 175 -4.28 -2.09 9.23
C VAL A 175 -3.02 -2.14 10.08
N GLY A 176 -2.68 -1.02 10.73
CA GLY A 176 -1.56 -0.93 11.64
C GLY A 176 -2.00 -0.45 13.02
N TYR A 177 -1.64 -1.20 14.06
CA TYR A 177 -1.82 -0.80 15.46
C TYR A 177 -0.48 -0.64 16.16
N TYR A 178 -0.34 0.44 16.94
CA TYR A 178 0.81 0.65 17.81
C TYR A 178 0.38 1.18 19.17
N GLN A 179 0.96 0.60 20.23
CA GLN A 179 0.76 1.08 21.59
C GLN A 179 1.87 2.07 21.96
N GLY A 180 1.53 3.35 22.03
CA GLY A 180 2.45 4.41 22.44
C GLY A 180 2.70 4.42 23.95
N THR A 181 3.83 5.01 24.36
CA THR A 181 4.20 5.18 25.77
C THR A 181 3.92 6.60 26.30
N THR A 182 3.78 7.57 25.40
CA THR A 182 3.50 8.98 25.69
C THR A 182 2.38 9.51 24.78
N GLY A 183 1.64 10.51 25.24
CA GLY A 183 0.46 11.05 24.54
C GLY A 183 -0.72 10.08 24.53
N TYR A 184 -1.27 9.81 23.35
CA TYR A 184 -2.28 8.77 23.21
C TYR A 184 -1.64 7.40 23.42
N LYS A 185 -2.32 6.49 24.13
CA LYS A 185 -1.78 5.14 24.38
C LYS A 185 -1.91 4.21 23.16
N ASN A 186 -2.80 4.52 22.24
CA ASN A 186 -3.21 3.61 21.16
C ASN A 186 -3.29 4.40 19.86
N TYR A 187 -2.57 3.97 18.83
CA TYR A 187 -2.58 4.58 17.50
C TYR A 187 -2.97 3.55 16.47
N TRP A 188 -3.83 3.96 15.53
CA TRP A 188 -4.42 3.11 14.51
C TRP A 188 -4.36 3.80 13.16
N THR A 189 -4.03 3.03 12.13
CA THR A 189 -4.05 3.45 10.73
C THR A 189 -4.74 2.37 9.91
N GLN A 190 -5.61 2.78 8.98
CA GLN A 190 -6.11 1.95 7.89
C GLN A 190 -5.70 2.58 6.58
N ASP A 191 -4.90 1.87 5.80
CA ASP A 191 -4.59 2.23 4.43
C ASP A 191 -5.42 1.36 3.50
N PHE A 192 -6.07 1.97 2.53
CA PHE A 192 -6.91 1.29 1.54
C PHE A 192 -6.34 1.46 0.16
N GLY A 193 -6.58 0.50 -0.72
CA GLY A 193 -6.08 0.55 -2.08
C GLY A 193 -6.90 -0.24 -3.09
N THR A 194 -6.74 0.15 -4.35
CA THR A 194 -7.10 -0.64 -5.51
C THR A 194 -5.96 -0.57 -6.53
N PRO A 195 -5.38 -1.70 -6.96
CA PRO A 195 -4.31 -1.76 -7.95
C PRO A 195 -4.81 -1.47 -9.37
#